data_AF-A0A2V8MVG0-F1
#
_entry.id   AF-A0A2V8MVG0-F1
#
_cell.length_a   1.000
_cell.length_b   1.000
_cell.length_c   1.000
_cell.angle_alpha   90.00
_cell.angle_beta   90.00
_cell.angle_gamma   90.00
#
_symmetry.space_group_name_H-M   'P 1'
#
loop_
_entity.id
_entity.type
_entity.pdbx_description
1 polymer ?
#
loop_
_entity_poly.entity_id
_entity_poly.type
_entity_poly.pdbx_seq_one_letter_code
_entity_poly.pdbx_strand_id
1 'polypeptide(L)'
;MRKLLFALLFCFTPLAVSAVPLKVVNVSAPAINCVFNTPCTIMVSDTKDNVTLSAGGTGFLQSRTFKGFPGSPANGLFAYEYRLDLRNAVGALNIACIDWITISFGPVISTLDYDGDKKPDQVFVVTKGGLGTIGIASAIQTGSNIKFKFTSPVCEGGAPGKGDSSFFWGLVSKAPPKDITATLHEPGGATHVVKARSPQ
;
A
#
# COMPACT_ATOMS: atom_id res chain seq x y z
N MET A 1 -3.60 -55.92 -36.60
CA MET A 1 -3.02 -55.26 -35.40
C MET A 1 -3.11 -53.75 -35.62
N ARG A 2 -4.08 -53.06 -35.00
CA ARG A 2 -4.34 -51.63 -35.24
C ARG A 2 -4.12 -50.89 -33.92
N LYS A 3 -2.99 -50.17 -33.82
CA LYS A 3 -2.60 -49.40 -32.64
C LYS A 3 -3.55 -48.20 -32.50
N LEU A 4 -4.38 -48.17 -31.46
CA LEU A 4 -5.11 -46.97 -31.07
C LEU A 4 -4.15 -46.02 -30.34
N LEU A 5 -3.90 -44.84 -30.91
CA LEU A 5 -3.33 -43.71 -30.19
C LEU A 5 -4.40 -43.14 -29.25
N PHE A 6 -4.15 -43.18 -27.94
CA PHE A 6 -4.89 -42.37 -26.96
C PHE A 6 -4.27 -40.96 -26.95
N ALA A 7 -5.02 -39.98 -27.44
CA ALA A 7 -4.69 -38.57 -27.26
C ALA A 7 -5.13 -38.14 -25.85
N LEU A 8 -4.17 -37.77 -25.00
CA LEU A 8 -4.44 -37.26 -23.66
C LEU A 8 -4.86 -35.78 -23.77
N LEU A 9 -6.15 -35.49 -23.58
CA LEU A 9 -6.68 -34.13 -23.56
C LEU A 9 -6.34 -33.49 -22.21
N PHE A 10 -5.30 -32.64 -22.15
CA PHE A 10 -5.01 -31.83 -20.97
C PHE A 10 -6.06 -30.72 -20.84
N CYS A 11 -7.03 -30.93 -19.95
CA CYS A 11 -8.02 -29.93 -19.60
C CYS A 11 -7.35 -28.88 -18.68
N PHE A 12 -6.93 -27.75 -19.25
CA PHE A 12 -6.45 -26.60 -18.47
C PHE A 12 -7.64 -25.97 -17.74
N THR A 13 -7.81 -26.28 -16.46
CA THR A 13 -8.75 -25.54 -15.61
C THR A 13 -8.19 -24.15 -15.34
N PRO A 14 -8.92 -23.06 -15.63
CA PRO A 14 -8.46 -21.72 -15.30
C PRO A 14 -8.36 -21.57 -13.79
N LEU A 15 -7.18 -21.19 -13.30
CA LEU A 15 -6.98 -20.80 -11.90
C LEU A 15 -7.79 -19.54 -11.63
N ALA A 16 -8.93 -19.68 -10.95
CA ALA A 16 -9.68 -18.55 -10.43
C ALA A 16 -8.84 -17.88 -9.32
N VAL A 17 -8.25 -16.72 -9.62
CA VAL A 17 -7.56 -15.91 -8.61
C VAL A 17 -8.62 -15.20 -7.78
N SER A 18 -8.85 -15.69 -6.56
CA SER A 18 -9.82 -15.09 -5.63
C SER A 18 -9.32 -13.75 -5.09
N ALA A 19 -10.25 -12.82 -4.89
CA ALA A 19 -10.02 -11.57 -4.18
C ALA A 19 -10.17 -11.82 -2.66
N VAL A 20 -9.11 -11.58 -1.89
CA VAL A 20 -9.05 -11.80 -0.45
C VAL A 20 -9.01 -10.46 0.27
N PRO A 21 -9.99 -10.11 1.12
CA PRO A 21 -9.92 -8.91 1.95
C PRO A 21 -8.83 -9.08 3.03
N LEU A 22 -8.05 -8.03 3.25
CA LEU A 22 -7.03 -7.95 4.31
C LEU A 22 -7.59 -7.14 5.49
N LYS A 23 -7.29 -7.54 6.74
CA LYS A 23 -7.67 -6.76 7.92
C LYS A 23 -6.84 -5.48 7.96
N VAL A 24 -7.54 -4.35 7.96
CA VAL A 24 -6.96 -3.01 8.08
C VAL A 24 -7.25 -2.50 9.48
N VAL A 25 -6.22 -2.08 10.21
CA VAL A 25 -6.34 -1.53 11.57
C VAL A 25 -5.72 -0.16 11.68
N ASN A 26 -6.32 0.69 12.52
CA ASN A 26 -5.80 2.02 12.82
C ASN A 26 -4.89 1.96 14.04
N VAL A 27 -3.68 2.50 13.91
CA VAL A 27 -2.66 2.49 14.96
C VAL A 27 -2.18 3.90 15.28
N SER A 28 -1.39 4.01 16.35
CA SER A 28 -0.74 5.26 16.76
C SER A 28 0.77 5.16 16.65
N ALA A 29 1.42 6.29 16.37
CA ALA A 29 2.84 6.48 16.66
C ALA A 29 2.99 7.04 18.09
N PRO A 30 3.92 6.52 18.91
CA PRO A 30 4.97 5.57 18.54
C PRO A 30 4.59 4.08 18.71
N ALA A 31 3.35 3.72 19.08
CA ALA A 31 2.98 2.32 19.36
C ALA A 31 3.30 1.36 18.21
N ILE A 32 3.03 1.75 16.96
CA ILE A 32 3.41 0.95 15.79
C ILE A 32 4.93 0.78 15.66
N ASN A 33 5.73 1.79 16.00
CA ASN A 33 7.19 1.67 15.96
C ASN A 33 7.69 0.62 16.96
N CYS A 34 7.00 0.45 18.10
CA CYS A 34 7.34 -0.56 19.11
C CYS A 34 7.19 -2.00 18.58
N VAL A 35 6.33 -2.23 17.58
CA VAL A 35 6.19 -3.52 16.89
C VAL A 35 7.48 -3.88 16.14
N PHE A 36 8.25 -2.88 15.69
CA PHE A 36 9.46 -3.06 14.89
C PHE A 36 10.76 -2.82 15.66
N ASN A 37 10.73 -2.09 16.78
CA ASN A 37 11.89 -1.88 17.61
C ASN A 37 11.49 -1.59 19.07
N THR A 38 12.11 -2.25 20.05
CA THR A 38 11.75 -2.12 21.48
C THR A 38 11.91 -0.70 22.04
N PRO A 39 12.92 0.10 21.64
CA PRO A 39 12.99 1.53 21.96
C PRO A 39 11.93 2.41 21.24
N CYS A 40 11.05 1.81 20.44
CA CYS A 40 9.99 2.47 19.67
C CYS A 40 10.49 3.56 18.70
N THR A 41 11.75 3.46 18.29
CA THR A 41 12.39 4.31 17.28
C THR A 41 12.76 3.46 16.07
N ILE A 42 12.51 3.94 14.87
CA ILE A 42 12.83 3.20 13.64
C ILE A 42 13.72 4.05 12.75
N MET A 43 14.72 3.42 12.15
CA MET A 43 15.51 4.04 11.09
C MET A 43 14.83 3.75 9.76
N VAL A 44 14.31 4.80 9.13
CA VAL A 44 13.56 4.70 7.89
C VAL A 44 14.44 4.99 6.68
N SER A 45 14.17 4.31 5.58
CA SER A 45 14.62 4.70 4.25
C SER A 45 13.39 5.19 3.50
N ASP A 46 13.43 6.39 2.91
CA ASP A 46 12.33 6.99 2.17
C ASP A 46 12.72 7.17 0.69
N THR A 47 11.79 6.88 -0.21
CA THR A 47 11.83 7.23 -1.64
C THR A 47 10.52 7.89 -2.04
N LYS A 48 10.52 8.65 -3.12
CA LYS A 48 9.31 9.27 -3.66
C LYS A 48 9.34 9.26 -5.17
N ASP A 49 8.15 9.27 -5.76
CA ASP A 49 7.96 9.57 -7.18
C ASP A 49 6.79 10.53 -7.37
N ASN A 50 6.89 11.35 -8.40
CA ASN A 50 5.90 12.40 -8.65
C ASN A 50 4.62 11.78 -9.24
N VAL A 51 3.47 12.30 -8.81
CA VAL A 51 2.16 11.98 -9.37
C VAL A 51 1.60 13.26 -9.98
N THR A 52 1.58 13.36 -11.30
CA THR A 52 0.92 14.48 -12.01
C THR A 52 -0.49 14.05 -12.39
N LEU A 53 -1.50 14.69 -11.80
CA LEU A 53 -2.89 14.34 -12.02
C LEU A 53 -3.43 14.95 -13.32
N SER A 54 -4.61 14.49 -13.74
CA SER A 54 -5.27 14.94 -14.97
C SER A 54 -5.55 16.44 -15.01
N ALA A 55 -5.77 17.07 -13.84
CA ALA A 55 -5.96 18.51 -13.68
C ALA A 55 -4.64 19.32 -13.68
N GLY A 56 -3.50 18.63 -13.82
CA GLY A 56 -2.17 19.23 -14.00
C GLY A 56 -1.37 19.44 -12.71
N GLY A 57 -1.98 19.36 -11.52
CA GLY A 57 -1.24 19.47 -10.27
C GLY A 57 -0.33 18.26 -10.05
N THR A 58 0.79 18.49 -9.36
CA THR A 58 1.78 17.46 -9.06
C THR A 58 1.95 17.28 -7.55
N GLY A 59 1.65 16.08 -7.08
CA GLY A 59 2.01 15.61 -5.74
C GLY A 59 3.04 14.49 -5.81
N PHE A 60 3.09 13.64 -4.80
CA PHE A 60 3.98 12.48 -4.81
C PHE A 60 3.42 11.28 -4.06
N LEU A 61 3.82 10.08 -4.51
CA LEU A 61 3.74 8.87 -3.72
C LEU A 61 5.08 8.68 -3.01
N GLN A 62 5.05 8.55 -1.69
CA GLN A 62 6.19 8.19 -0.87
C GLN A 62 6.15 6.71 -0.54
N SER A 63 7.28 6.03 -0.68
CA SER A 63 7.52 4.70 -0.12
C SER A 63 8.55 4.79 1.00
N ARG A 64 8.19 4.27 2.16
CA ARG A 64 9.02 4.19 3.35
C ARG A 64 9.27 2.73 3.68
N THR A 65 10.51 2.37 3.97
CA THR A 65 10.87 1.01 4.34
C THR A 65 11.81 0.99 5.53
N PHE A 66 11.65 -0.01 6.38
CA PHE A 66 12.51 -0.26 7.54
C PHE A 66 12.43 -1.74 7.94
N LYS A 67 13.38 -2.21 8.75
CA LYS A 67 13.45 -3.61 9.17
C LYS A 67 13.17 -3.75 10.66
N GLY A 68 12.40 -4.77 11.04
CA GLY A 68 12.18 -5.12 12.44
C GLY A 68 13.46 -5.62 13.10
N PHE A 69 13.77 -5.07 14.27
CA PHE A 69 14.98 -5.35 15.03
C PHE A 69 14.87 -6.66 15.82
N PRO A 70 16.00 -7.31 16.13
CA PRO A 70 16.03 -8.45 17.05
C PRO A 70 15.31 -8.14 18.36
N GLY A 71 14.47 -9.07 18.81
CA GLY A 71 13.66 -8.92 20.03
C GLY A 71 12.35 -8.15 19.86
N SER A 72 12.08 -7.54 18.70
CA SER A 72 10.77 -6.95 18.39
C SER A 72 9.78 -7.99 17.86
N PRO A 73 8.46 -7.74 17.97
CA PRO A 73 7.44 -8.59 17.35
C PRO A 73 7.66 -8.81 15.85
N ALA A 74 8.13 -7.80 15.11
CA ALA A 74 8.38 -7.89 13.67
C ALA A 74 9.81 -8.28 13.30
N ASN A 75 10.56 -8.94 14.20
CA ASN A 75 11.96 -9.30 14.00
C ASN A 75 12.22 -9.94 12.62
N GLY A 76 13.15 -9.36 11.86
CA GLY A 76 13.58 -9.87 10.57
C GLY A 76 12.65 -9.54 9.40
N LEU A 77 11.48 -8.97 9.65
CA LEU A 77 10.54 -8.53 8.61
C LEU A 77 10.89 -7.12 8.12
N PHE A 78 10.58 -6.85 6.86
CA PHE A 78 10.64 -5.53 6.26
C PHE A 78 9.25 -4.92 6.25
N ALA A 79 9.12 -3.72 6.78
CA ALA A 79 7.93 -2.89 6.66
C ALA A 79 7.98 -2.08 5.37
N TYR A 80 6.80 -1.92 4.77
CA TYR A 80 6.56 -1.12 3.57
C TYR A 80 5.40 -0.20 3.87
N GLU A 81 5.72 1.06 4.10
CA GLU A 81 4.76 2.13 4.33
C GLU A 81 4.64 2.99 3.08
N TYR A 82 3.43 3.45 2.81
CA TYR A 82 3.11 4.30 1.68
C TYR A 82 2.36 5.54 2.17
N ARG A 83 2.58 6.66 1.47
CA ARG A 83 1.83 7.89 1.68
C ARG A 83 1.67 8.63 0.36
N LEU A 84 0.43 8.89 -0.02
CA LEU A 84 0.09 9.82 -1.09
C LEU A 84 -0.09 11.22 -0.49
N ASP A 85 0.69 12.19 -0.97
CA ASP A 85 0.65 13.59 -0.55
C ASP A 85 0.38 14.49 -1.76
N LEU A 86 -0.82 15.06 -1.81
CA LEU A 86 -1.27 16.02 -2.82
C LEU A 86 -1.47 17.42 -2.22
N ARG A 87 -0.99 17.68 -0.99
CA ARG A 87 -1.23 18.95 -0.29
C ARG A 87 -0.81 20.18 -1.09
N ASN A 88 0.27 20.04 -1.86
CA ASN A 88 0.84 21.11 -2.69
C ASN A 88 0.53 20.95 -4.19
N ALA A 89 -0.23 19.92 -4.56
CA ALA A 89 -0.73 19.78 -5.93
C ALA A 89 -1.87 20.78 -6.13
N VAL A 90 -1.84 21.51 -7.26
CA VAL A 90 -2.81 22.57 -7.55
C VAL A 90 -3.52 22.26 -8.87
N GLY A 91 -4.82 22.02 -8.78
CA GLY A 91 -5.70 21.91 -9.93
C GLY A 91 -6.33 23.27 -10.24
N ALA A 92 -5.87 23.94 -11.31
CA ALA A 92 -6.23 25.33 -11.59
C ALA A 92 -7.67 25.51 -12.10
N LEU A 93 -8.18 24.54 -12.88
CA LEU A 93 -9.51 24.60 -13.51
C LEU A 93 -10.50 23.61 -12.89
N ASN A 94 -9.98 22.51 -12.33
CA ASN A 94 -10.73 21.44 -11.68
C ASN A 94 -9.84 20.78 -10.62
N ILE A 95 -10.45 20.14 -9.62
CA ILE A 95 -9.72 19.37 -8.59
C ILE A 95 -9.73 17.90 -8.98
N ALA A 96 -8.55 17.33 -9.22
CA ALA A 96 -8.41 15.89 -9.39
C ALA A 96 -8.19 15.19 -8.04
N CYS A 97 -8.59 13.92 -7.95
CA CYS A 97 -8.43 13.12 -6.73
C CYS A 97 -8.08 11.68 -7.08
N ILE A 98 -7.39 11.00 -6.16
CA ILE A 98 -7.13 9.55 -6.25
C ILE A 98 -8.04 8.81 -5.28
N ASP A 99 -8.81 7.83 -5.75
CA ASP A 99 -9.72 7.03 -4.91
C ASP A 99 -9.15 5.65 -4.53
N TRP A 100 -8.24 5.09 -5.32
CA TRP A 100 -7.50 3.89 -4.96
C TRP A 100 -6.10 3.82 -5.56
N ILE A 101 -5.27 2.97 -4.95
CA ILE A 101 -3.93 2.59 -5.43
C ILE A 101 -3.79 1.07 -5.45
N THR A 102 -3.16 0.53 -6.49
CA THR A 102 -2.81 -0.89 -6.59
C THR A 102 -1.30 -1.06 -6.58
N ILE A 103 -0.82 -2.00 -5.76
CA ILE A 103 0.61 -2.30 -5.57
C ILE A 103 0.83 -3.80 -5.76
N SER A 104 1.82 -4.19 -6.57
CA SER A 104 2.29 -5.57 -6.62
C SER A 104 3.12 -5.86 -5.38
N PHE A 105 2.52 -6.52 -4.38
CA PHE A 105 3.14 -6.79 -3.07
C PHE A 105 3.55 -8.24 -2.87
N GLY A 106 2.83 -9.17 -3.49
CA GLY A 106 2.98 -10.59 -3.22
C GLY A 106 2.29 -11.03 -1.93
N PRO A 107 2.73 -12.16 -1.35
CA PRO A 107 2.15 -12.69 -0.12
C PRO A 107 2.31 -11.74 1.06
N VAL A 108 1.22 -11.48 1.78
CA VAL A 108 1.21 -10.65 3.00
C VAL A 108 1.40 -11.52 4.24
N ILE A 109 2.19 -11.04 5.20
CA ILE A 109 2.32 -11.66 6.52
C ILE A 109 1.09 -11.30 7.37
N SER A 110 0.46 -12.31 7.95
CA SER A 110 -0.76 -12.18 8.77
C SER A 110 -0.57 -12.77 10.17
N THR A 111 0.55 -12.44 10.82
CA THR A 111 0.92 -12.98 12.15
C THR A 111 1.23 -11.90 13.18
N LEU A 112 1.25 -10.63 12.77
CA LEU A 112 1.51 -9.51 13.68
C LEU A 112 0.20 -8.96 14.23
N ASP A 113 0.24 -8.47 15.46
CA ASP A 113 -0.85 -7.73 16.11
C ASP A 113 -0.39 -6.27 16.19
N TYR A 114 -0.95 -5.40 15.34
CA TYR A 114 -0.56 -4.01 15.25
C TYR A 114 -1.36 -3.10 16.20
N ASP A 115 -2.60 -3.47 16.51
CA ASP A 115 -3.51 -2.67 17.35
C ASP A 115 -3.61 -3.13 18.80
N GLY A 116 -2.99 -4.27 19.15
CA GLY A 116 -2.93 -4.83 20.50
C GLY A 116 -4.15 -5.66 20.88
N ASP A 117 -5.02 -6.03 19.92
CA ASP A 117 -6.23 -6.82 20.16
C ASP A 117 -5.99 -8.33 20.31
N LYS A 118 -4.71 -8.76 20.23
CA LYS A 118 -4.24 -10.16 20.26
C LYS A 118 -4.71 -10.99 19.07
N LYS A 119 -5.13 -10.36 17.98
CA LYS A 119 -5.49 -11.03 16.73
C LYS A 119 -4.52 -10.61 15.63
N PRO A 120 -4.28 -11.47 14.65
CA PRO A 120 -3.41 -11.10 13.55
C PRO A 120 -4.06 -10.05 12.64
N ASP A 121 -3.23 -9.11 12.20
CA ASP A 121 -3.51 -8.06 11.26
C ASP A 121 -2.65 -8.22 10.00
N GLN A 122 -3.07 -7.57 8.92
CA GLN A 122 -2.32 -7.56 7.66
C GLN A 122 -1.87 -6.15 7.27
N VAL A 123 -2.70 -5.13 7.54
CA VAL A 123 -2.46 -3.75 7.14
C VAL A 123 -2.67 -2.83 8.33
N PHE A 124 -1.72 -1.93 8.58
CA PHE A 124 -1.86 -0.87 9.59
C PHE A 124 -1.95 0.50 8.93
N VAL A 125 -2.65 1.43 9.58
CA VAL A 125 -2.78 2.84 9.16
C VAL A 125 -2.42 3.73 10.35
N VAL A 126 -1.41 4.58 10.20
CA VAL A 126 -0.87 5.43 11.29
C VAL A 126 -1.71 6.71 11.43
N THR A 127 -2.83 6.60 12.13
CA THR A 127 -3.85 7.65 12.24
C THR A 127 -3.62 8.65 13.37
N LYS A 128 -2.76 8.32 14.34
CA LYS A 128 -2.40 9.21 15.47
C LYS A 128 -0.89 9.40 15.53
N GLY A 129 -0.43 10.65 15.66
CA GLY A 129 1.00 10.99 15.67
C GLY A 129 1.69 10.89 14.31
N GLY A 130 0.96 10.49 13.26
CA GLY A 130 1.43 10.44 11.87
C GLY A 130 1.05 11.70 11.07
N LEU A 131 1.58 11.79 9.84
CA LEU A 131 1.20 12.81 8.87
C LEU A 131 -0.04 12.37 8.09
N GLY A 132 -0.88 13.32 7.68
CA GLY A 132 -2.04 13.07 6.82
C GLY A 132 -3.37 13.10 7.55
N THR A 133 -4.44 12.88 6.79
CA THR A 133 -5.84 12.96 7.24
C THR A 133 -6.71 11.85 6.66
N ILE A 134 -6.35 11.29 5.50
CA ILE A 134 -7.15 10.28 4.80
C ILE A 134 -6.63 8.87 5.04
N GLY A 135 -7.49 7.96 5.50
CA GLY A 135 -7.13 6.57 5.79
C GLY A 135 -7.36 5.61 4.62
N ILE A 136 -7.23 4.31 4.91
CA ILE A 136 -7.58 3.22 4.00
C ILE A 136 -8.90 2.60 4.46
N ALA A 137 -9.91 2.60 3.58
CA ALA A 137 -11.20 1.96 3.85
C ALA A 137 -11.13 0.44 3.68
N SER A 138 -10.37 -0.04 2.69
CA SER A 138 -10.20 -1.47 2.45
C SER A 138 -8.92 -1.78 1.72
N ALA A 139 -8.42 -2.99 1.94
CA ALA A 139 -7.31 -3.58 1.20
C ALA A 139 -7.77 -4.94 0.67
N ILE A 140 -7.72 -5.12 -0.65
CA ILE A 140 -8.17 -6.35 -1.32
C ILE A 140 -7.01 -6.91 -2.12
N GLN A 141 -6.60 -8.12 -1.80
CA GLN A 141 -5.54 -8.84 -2.50
C GLN A 141 -6.12 -9.73 -3.59
N THR A 142 -5.63 -9.57 -4.82
CA THR A 142 -5.93 -10.46 -5.96
C THR A 142 -4.60 -10.90 -6.58
N GLY A 143 -4.21 -12.15 -6.31
CA GLY A 143 -2.87 -12.65 -6.69
C GLY A 143 -1.78 -11.90 -5.94
N SER A 144 -0.78 -11.38 -6.66
CA SER A 144 0.28 -10.55 -6.07
C SER A 144 -0.12 -9.10 -5.84
N ASN A 145 -1.25 -8.64 -6.40
CA ASN A 145 -1.65 -7.25 -6.33
C ASN A 145 -2.55 -6.99 -5.13
N ILE A 146 -2.33 -5.88 -4.45
CA ILE A 146 -3.20 -5.37 -3.40
C ILE A 146 -3.74 -4.02 -3.84
N LYS A 147 -5.07 -3.92 -3.90
CA LYS A 147 -5.76 -2.66 -4.11
C LYS A 147 -6.14 -2.07 -2.75
N PHE A 148 -5.64 -0.88 -2.48
CA PHE A 148 -6.01 -0.06 -1.33
C PHE A 148 -6.99 1.01 -1.76
N LYS A 149 -8.18 1.00 -1.16
CA LYS A 149 -9.19 2.05 -1.36
C LYS A 149 -9.08 3.06 -0.22
N PHE A 150 -9.03 4.35 -0.54
CA PHE A 150 -9.01 5.39 0.48
C PHE A 150 -10.39 5.57 1.14
N THR A 151 -10.43 6.04 2.39
CA THR A 151 -11.69 6.34 3.11
C THR A 151 -12.51 7.44 2.44
N SER A 152 -11.81 8.38 1.82
CA SER A 152 -12.31 9.36 0.86
C SER A 152 -11.22 9.56 -0.20
N PRO A 153 -11.53 10.03 -1.41
CA PRO A 153 -10.48 10.34 -2.37
C PRO A 153 -9.47 11.33 -1.79
N VAL A 154 -8.18 11.17 -2.10
CA VAL A 154 -7.11 12.12 -1.76
C VAL A 154 -7.04 13.13 -2.90
N CYS A 155 -7.37 14.39 -2.64
CA CYS A 155 -7.54 15.41 -3.68
C CYS A 155 -6.41 16.43 -3.72
N GLU A 156 -6.25 17.07 -4.88
CA GLU A 156 -5.49 18.31 -5.01
C GLU A 156 -6.20 19.48 -4.32
N GLY A 157 -5.50 20.60 -4.17
CA GLY A 157 -6.08 21.86 -3.70
C GLY A 157 -6.33 22.86 -4.82
N GLY A 158 -7.15 23.87 -4.55
CA GLY A 158 -7.22 25.07 -5.40
C GLY A 158 -6.02 26.02 -5.21
N ALA A 159 -5.14 25.73 -4.25
CA ALA A 159 -3.92 26.47 -3.96
C ALA A 159 -2.92 25.57 -3.21
N PRO A 160 -1.61 25.91 -3.16
CA PRO A 160 -0.64 25.16 -2.39
C PRO A 160 -1.01 25.07 -0.91
N GLY A 161 -0.82 23.90 -0.31
CA GLY A 161 -1.19 23.59 1.07
C GLY A 161 -2.67 23.35 1.31
N LYS A 162 -3.51 23.33 0.26
CA LYS A 162 -4.96 23.12 0.35
C LYS A 162 -5.43 21.77 -0.18
N GLY A 163 -4.53 20.94 -0.73
CA GLY A 163 -4.86 19.55 -1.07
C GLY A 163 -4.78 18.62 0.13
N ASP A 164 -5.00 17.34 -0.11
CA ASP A 164 -5.03 16.30 0.91
C ASP A 164 -3.71 15.55 1.03
N SER A 165 -3.56 14.86 2.16
CA SER A 165 -2.59 13.80 2.33
C SER A 165 -3.25 12.62 2.99
N SER A 166 -2.96 11.43 2.48
CA SER A 166 -3.21 10.19 3.22
C SER A 166 -2.36 10.10 4.48
N PHE A 167 -2.83 9.33 5.46
CA PHE A 167 -1.99 8.75 6.50
C PHE A 167 -0.94 7.82 5.87
N PHE A 168 0.14 7.54 6.60
CA PHE A 168 0.95 6.37 6.25
C PHE A 168 0.13 5.10 6.48
N TRP A 169 0.11 4.21 5.50
CA TRP A 169 -0.38 2.85 5.67
C TRP A 169 0.70 1.86 5.28
N GLY A 170 0.74 0.70 5.93
CA GLY A 170 1.79 -0.26 5.67
C GLY A 170 1.45 -1.70 5.98
N LEU A 171 2.29 -2.57 5.44
CA LEU A 171 2.26 -4.02 5.55
C LEU A 171 3.71 -4.52 5.61
N VAL A 172 3.90 -5.81 5.91
CA VAL A 172 5.23 -6.39 6.09
C VAL A 172 5.46 -7.61 5.20
N SER A 173 6.73 -7.86 4.89
CA SER A 173 7.19 -9.04 4.14
C SER A 173 8.55 -9.52 4.64
N LYS A 174 8.90 -10.77 4.33
CA LYS A 174 10.25 -11.32 4.54
C LYS A 174 11.23 -10.89 3.46
N ALA A 175 10.73 -10.56 2.26
CA ALA A 175 11.59 -10.17 1.15
C ALA A 175 12.05 -8.70 1.32
N PRO A 176 13.30 -8.39 0.93
CA PRO A 176 13.84 -7.04 1.01
C PRO A 176 13.22 -6.12 -0.06
N PRO A 177 13.27 -4.79 0.12
CA PRO A 177 12.64 -3.86 -0.81
C PRO A 177 13.25 -3.88 -2.20
N LYS A 178 12.39 -3.80 -3.20
CA LYS A 178 12.73 -3.58 -4.61
C LYS A 178 11.93 -2.42 -5.17
N ASP A 179 12.47 -1.80 -6.20
CA ASP A 179 11.75 -0.80 -6.98
C ASP A 179 10.72 -1.48 -7.88
N ILE A 180 9.49 -0.98 -7.82
CA ILE A 180 8.34 -1.44 -8.60
C ILE A 180 7.57 -0.25 -9.13
N THR A 181 6.51 -0.51 -9.89
CA THR A 181 5.48 0.48 -10.20
C THR A 181 4.18 0.20 -9.46
N ALA A 182 3.56 1.26 -8.97
CA ALA A 182 2.21 1.26 -8.42
C ALA A 182 1.27 2.01 -9.38
N THR A 183 0.00 1.63 -9.39
CA THR A 183 -1.03 2.29 -10.22
C THR A 183 -2.01 3.02 -9.32
N LEU A 184 -2.09 4.34 -9.47
CA LEU A 184 -3.10 5.19 -8.84
C LEU A 184 -4.24 5.42 -9.82
N HIS A 185 -5.44 5.63 -9.32
CA HIS A 185 -6.64 5.84 -10.13
C HIS A 185 -7.41 7.06 -9.67
N GLU A 186 -7.90 7.83 -10.64
CA GLU A 186 -8.86 8.90 -10.42
C GLU A 186 -10.28 8.39 -10.64
N PRO A 187 -11.29 8.86 -9.89
CA PRO A 187 -12.70 8.49 -10.10
C PRO A 187 -13.20 8.62 -11.54
N GLY A 188 -12.63 9.53 -12.34
CA GLY A 188 -12.94 9.72 -13.77
C GLY A 188 -12.34 8.66 -14.71
N GLY A 189 -11.62 7.68 -14.19
CA GLY A 189 -11.04 6.56 -14.95
C GLY A 189 -9.58 6.74 -15.38
N ALA A 190 -8.99 7.93 -15.17
CA ALA A 190 -7.57 8.15 -15.41
C ALA A 190 -6.73 7.30 -14.45
N THR A 191 -5.61 6.77 -14.95
CA THR A 191 -4.66 6.02 -14.11
C THR A 191 -3.25 6.58 -14.26
N HIS A 192 -2.49 6.50 -13.17
CA HIS A 192 -1.14 7.05 -13.06
C HIS A 192 -0.20 5.96 -12.58
N VAL A 193 0.87 5.72 -13.33
CA VAL A 193 1.90 4.73 -12.98
C VAL A 193 3.07 5.46 -12.38
N VAL A 194 3.42 5.15 -11.14
CA VAL A 194 4.54 5.78 -10.42
C VAL A 194 5.41 4.73 -9.76
N LYS A 195 6.67 5.08 -9.50
CA LYS A 195 7.58 4.21 -8.76
C LYS A 195 7.17 4.10 -7.30
N ALA A 196 7.32 2.90 -6.76
CA ALA A 196 7.15 2.59 -5.36
C ALA A 196 8.19 1.55 -4.95
N ARG A 197 8.20 1.18 -3.66
CA ARG A 197 8.99 0.04 -3.18
C ARG A 197 8.10 -1.04 -2.58
N SER A 198 8.39 -2.28 -2.94
CA SER A 198 7.60 -3.46 -2.58
C SER A 198 8.50 -4.71 -2.50
N PRO A 199 8.06 -5.84 -1.94
CA PRO A 199 8.90 -7.04 -1.84
C PRO A 199 9.10 -7.82 -3.17
N GLN A 200 8.31 -7.55 -4.21
CA GLN A 200 8.30 -8.32 -5.46
C GLN A 200 8.93 -7.59 -6.63
#